data_AF-K5X9L1-F1
#
_entry.id   AF-K5X9L1-F1
#
_cell.length_a   1.000
_cell.length_b   1.000
_cell.length_c   1.000
_cell.angle_alpha   90.00
_cell.angle_beta   90.00
_cell.angle_gamma   90.00
#
_symmetry.space_group_name_H-M   'P 1'
#
loop_
_entity.id
_entity.type
_entity.pdbx_description
1 polymer ?
#
loop_
_entity_poly.entity_id
_entity_poly.type
_entity_poly.pdbx_seq_one_letter_code
_entity_poly.pdbx_strand_id
1 'polypeptide(L)'
;MQPQVEDPRLRNHYNMIVFDTRITGKSRCRYSGKHDLWVTAADLAHAFYHLRLPPAHIFAPDLYSMAALRFAALFPELCLSLTLCNVPPPTEVKTVFDSMEELNHMWGFAEDLESYEYACKEFLNFFGGTHAPPDLQDEIVAFWESYYPPFRRSYSMAVMNLFLNRTPMTAKELASIICPVVIIQAEKSLAHPFRYAEQLQRELTGVLDAAKVIKSHGTNAGYLSVVVASVVNKSLANFLAIQPRPDPVQNAETYNRPLWEFMLAGLQRLADMKGDPTIANRDPLSPLSFSCVSPDTQKSQEEMVAKYISGQQAAFSPLGPDGRPMRRFSERQNHWLEPGRDGFSRSELSKRVNDVGMKRRLKVLWSDSDRDAKRNLTSDSGGSLPTSIPLGEEIVTLEDQQIARVLRANVITPTVDKQVLKGAAAKLSQSPGQTLRSFIRS
;
A
#
# COMPACT_ATOMS: atom_id res chain seq x y z
N MET A 1 -1.18 16.89 -8.71
CA MET A 1 -2.41 16.53 -9.46
C MET A 1 -3.44 15.96 -8.49
N GLN A 2 -4.64 16.53 -8.47
CA GLN A 2 -5.78 16.03 -7.69
C GLN A 2 -7.02 16.04 -8.59
N PRO A 3 -7.20 15.03 -9.48
CA PRO A 3 -8.18 15.09 -10.57
C PRO A 3 -9.62 15.27 -10.10
N GLN A 4 -9.94 14.79 -8.90
CA GLN A 4 -11.25 14.96 -8.28
C GLN A 4 -11.53 16.44 -7.96
N VAL A 5 -10.53 17.16 -7.44
CA VAL A 5 -10.67 18.57 -7.00
C VAL A 5 -10.81 19.53 -8.17
N GLU A 6 -10.19 19.19 -9.30
CA GLU A 6 -10.19 20.03 -10.50
C GLU A 6 -11.45 19.82 -11.36
N ASP A 7 -12.22 18.75 -11.11
CA ASP A 7 -13.36 18.36 -11.94
C ASP A 7 -14.58 19.28 -11.76
N PRO A 8 -15.09 19.92 -12.84
CA PRO A 8 -16.25 20.79 -12.79
C PRO A 8 -17.52 20.12 -12.23
N ARG A 9 -17.68 18.81 -12.41
CA ARG A 9 -18.84 18.06 -11.90
C ARG A 9 -18.86 17.95 -10.37
N LEU A 10 -17.71 18.15 -9.74
CA LEU A 10 -17.54 18.08 -8.29
C LEU A 10 -17.35 19.47 -7.70
N ARG A 11 -16.34 20.22 -8.17
CA ARG A 11 -15.95 21.51 -7.57
C ARG A 11 -17.06 22.58 -7.61
N ASN A 12 -17.97 22.51 -8.58
CA ASN A 12 -19.05 23.49 -8.71
C ASN A 12 -20.20 23.24 -7.72
N HIS A 13 -20.24 22.07 -7.09
CA HIS A 13 -21.36 21.63 -6.25
C HIS A 13 -20.95 21.29 -4.81
N TYR A 14 -19.66 21.07 -4.56
CA TYR A 14 -19.15 20.60 -3.28
C TYR A 14 -17.92 21.40 -2.85
N ASN A 15 -17.80 21.64 -1.54
CA ASN A 15 -16.54 22.02 -0.93
C ASN A 15 -15.67 20.78 -0.80
N MET A 16 -14.45 20.83 -1.34
CA MET A 16 -13.55 19.68 -1.37
C MET A 16 -12.38 19.92 -0.43
N ILE A 17 -12.17 18.99 0.50
CA ILE A 17 -11.08 19.03 1.48
C ILE A 17 -10.27 17.76 1.32
N VAL A 18 -8.96 17.93 1.12
CA VAL A 18 -8.02 16.82 0.96
C VAL A 18 -7.02 16.86 2.10
N PHE A 19 -6.92 15.76 2.84
CA PHE A 19 -5.97 15.62 3.92
C PHE A 19 -4.79 14.76 3.48
N ASP A 20 -3.58 15.29 3.68
CA ASP A 20 -2.38 14.47 3.73
C ASP A 20 -2.45 13.63 5.02
N THR A 21 -2.42 12.30 4.91
CA THR A 21 -2.40 11.44 6.09
C THR A 21 -1.10 11.63 6.86
N ARG A 22 -1.03 11.17 8.12
CA ARG A 22 0.13 11.43 8.99
C ARG A 22 1.49 11.08 8.38
N ILE A 23 1.54 10.10 7.48
CA ILE A 23 2.76 9.58 6.84
C ILE A 23 2.80 9.82 5.32
N THR A 24 1.96 10.71 4.79
CA THR A 24 2.00 11.08 3.37
C THR A 24 2.08 12.58 3.14
N GLY A 25 2.58 12.97 1.97
CA GLY A 25 2.57 14.35 1.50
C GLY A 25 3.37 15.29 2.42
N LYS A 26 2.73 16.35 2.91
CA LYS A 26 3.33 17.42 3.72
C LYS A 26 3.06 17.28 5.21
N SER A 27 2.26 16.30 5.63
CA SER A 27 1.98 16.04 7.04
C SER A 27 3.25 15.61 7.79
N ARG A 28 3.39 16.10 9.01
CA ARG A 28 4.52 15.81 9.90
C ARG A 28 4.04 14.98 11.07
N CYS A 29 4.66 13.82 11.30
CA CYS A 29 4.40 13.02 12.48
C CYS A 29 5.69 12.39 13.00
N ARG A 30 5.72 12.08 14.30
CA ARG A 30 6.67 11.11 14.84
C ARG A 30 6.18 9.71 14.50
N TYR A 31 7.05 8.88 13.93
CA TYR A 31 6.72 7.49 13.66
C TYR A 31 6.35 6.75 14.95
N SER A 32 5.39 5.84 14.86
CA SER A 32 5.02 4.91 15.92
C SER A 32 4.61 3.59 15.28
N GLY A 33 5.05 2.45 15.84
CA GLY A 33 4.61 1.13 15.38
C GLY A 33 3.15 0.82 15.69
N LYS A 34 2.47 1.71 16.44
CA LYS A 34 1.01 1.65 16.66
C LYS A 34 0.21 2.18 15.47
N HIS A 35 0.86 2.75 14.46
CA HIS A 35 0.13 3.32 13.34
C HIS A 35 -0.48 2.22 12.47
N ASP A 36 -1.81 2.10 12.53
CA ASP A 36 -2.62 1.32 11.60
C ASP A 36 -3.73 2.18 10.96
N LEU A 37 -4.65 1.52 10.25
CA LEU A 37 -5.77 2.19 9.59
C LEU A 37 -6.87 2.64 10.58
N TRP A 38 -6.91 2.13 11.81
CA TRP A 38 -7.80 2.64 12.86
C TRP A 38 -7.30 3.95 13.42
N VAL A 39 -5.98 4.06 13.64
CA VAL A 39 -5.33 5.34 13.95
C VAL A 39 -5.55 6.35 12.83
N THR A 40 -5.47 5.94 11.56
CA THR A 40 -5.71 6.83 10.42
C THR A 40 -7.16 7.36 10.41
N ALA A 41 -8.13 6.53 10.77
CA ALA A 41 -9.52 6.96 10.95
C ALA A 41 -9.68 7.94 12.12
N ALA A 42 -9.00 7.71 13.24
CA ALA A 42 -9.02 8.62 14.39
C ALA A 42 -8.34 9.97 14.08
N ASP A 43 -7.23 9.97 13.33
CA ASP A 43 -6.59 11.20 12.84
C ASP A 43 -7.59 12.04 12.02
N LEU A 44 -8.38 11.40 11.15
CA LEU A 44 -9.41 12.07 10.37
C LEU A 44 -10.51 12.67 11.26
N ALA A 45 -10.97 11.93 12.28
CA ALA A 45 -11.97 12.43 13.23
C ALA A 45 -11.46 13.66 14.02
N HIS A 46 -10.19 13.64 14.44
CA HIS A 46 -9.54 14.82 15.02
C HIS A 46 -9.53 16.00 14.05
N ALA A 47 -9.20 15.76 12.77
CA ALA A 47 -9.21 16.82 11.77
C ALA A 47 -10.62 17.43 11.59
N PHE A 48 -11.67 16.59 11.51
CA PHE A 48 -13.06 17.04 11.46
C PHE A 48 -13.40 17.91 12.68
N TYR A 49 -13.05 17.45 13.87
CA TYR A 49 -13.37 18.14 15.11
C TYR A 49 -12.66 19.49 15.23
N HIS A 50 -11.36 19.54 14.96
CA HIS A 50 -10.58 20.77 15.05
C HIS A 50 -10.97 21.81 14.00
N LEU A 51 -11.38 21.37 12.81
CA LEU A 51 -11.85 22.24 11.73
C LEU A 51 -13.37 22.51 11.80
N ARG A 52 -14.08 21.86 12.72
CA ARG A 52 -15.55 21.90 12.85
C ARG A 52 -16.28 21.60 11.53
N LEU A 53 -15.82 20.57 10.82
CA LEU A 53 -16.38 20.20 9.53
C LEU A 53 -17.78 19.59 9.69
N PRO A 54 -18.76 19.90 8.84
CA PRO A 54 -20.01 19.15 8.87
C PRO A 54 -19.77 17.66 8.55
N PRO A 55 -20.71 16.77 8.91
CA PRO A 55 -20.73 15.42 8.37
C PRO A 55 -20.57 15.47 6.85
N ALA A 56 -19.74 14.59 6.29
CA ALA A 56 -19.30 14.71 4.90
C ALA A 56 -19.43 13.40 4.12
N HIS A 57 -19.45 13.53 2.80
CA HIS A 57 -19.25 12.38 1.90
C HIS A 57 -17.76 12.10 1.77
N ILE A 58 -17.34 10.88 2.05
CA ILE A 58 -15.92 10.50 2.05
C ILE A 58 -15.60 9.77 0.74
N PHE A 59 -14.69 10.36 -0.04
CA PHE A 59 -14.05 9.68 -1.17
C PHE A 59 -12.71 9.13 -0.72
N ALA A 60 -12.50 7.83 -0.88
CA ALA A 60 -11.28 7.16 -0.43
C ALA A 60 -10.77 6.19 -1.50
N PRO A 61 -9.58 6.44 -2.09
CA PRO A 61 -8.96 5.51 -3.02
C PRO A 61 -8.06 4.49 -2.30
N ASP A 62 -7.92 3.33 -2.93
CA ASP A 62 -6.93 2.29 -2.63
C ASP A 62 -6.94 1.89 -1.15
N LEU A 63 -5.77 1.83 -0.52
CA LEU A 63 -5.57 1.51 0.90
C LEU A 63 -6.48 2.34 1.82
N TYR A 64 -6.71 3.61 1.50
CA TYR A 64 -7.49 4.50 2.35
C TYR A 64 -8.98 4.20 2.31
N SER A 65 -9.47 3.40 1.35
CA SER A 65 -10.81 2.79 1.42
C SER A 65 -11.01 2.04 2.74
N MET A 66 -9.98 1.32 3.19
CA MET A 66 -10.01 0.55 4.43
C MET A 66 -9.95 1.44 5.68
N ALA A 67 -9.34 2.63 5.59
CA ALA A 67 -9.41 3.63 6.66
C ALA A 67 -10.79 4.32 6.70
N ALA A 68 -11.39 4.60 5.54
CA ALA A 68 -12.71 5.21 5.45
C ALA A 68 -13.83 4.31 6.00
N LEU A 69 -13.76 3.00 5.75
CA LEU A 69 -14.66 2.02 6.37
C LEU A 69 -14.56 2.06 7.91
N ARG A 70 -13.33 2.11 8.45
CA ARG A 70 -13.09 2.23 9.89
C ARG A 70 -13.58 3.55 10.45
N PHE A 71 -13.43 4.64 9.70
CA PHE A 71 -13.96 5.96 10.07
C PHE A 71 -15.49 5.92 10.18
N ALA A 72 -16.18 5.34 9.20
CA ALA A 72 -17.64 5.21 9.24
C ALA A 72 -18.13 4.30 10.38
N ALA A 73 -17.36 3.25 10.72
CA ALA A 73 -17.67 2.38 11.86
C ALA A 73 -17.47 3.09 13.22
N LEU A 74 -16.39 3.88 13.37
CA LEU A 74 -16.06 4.56 14.62
C LEU A 74 -16.85 5.85 14.84
N PHE A 75 -17.11 6.61 13.78
CA PHE A 75 -17.68 7.96 13.82
C PHE A 75 -18.80 8.11 12.78
N PRO A 76 -19.84 7.26 12.82
CA PRO A 76 -20.93 7.28 11.85
C PRO A 76 -21.62 8.65 11.76
N GLU A 77 -21.64 9.43 12.85
CA GLU A 77 -22.22 10.79 12.84
C GLU A 77 -21.47 11.78 11.93
N LEU A 78 -20.23 11.50 11.54
CA LEU A 78 -19.42 12.36 10.65
C LEU A 78 -19.47 11.92 9.18
N CYS A 79 -20.12 10.80 8.86
CA CYS A 79 -20.04 10.16 7.55
C CYS A 79 -21.42 10.06 6.88
N LEU A 80 -21.67 10.91 5.88
CA LEU A 80 -22.92 10.92 5.13
C LEU A 80 -22.99 9.78 4.10
N SER A 81 -21.87 9.47 3.45
CA SER A 81 -21.73 8.34 2.52
C SER A 81 -20.26 8.03 2.26
N LEU A 82 -19.99 6.82 1.76
CA LEU A 82 -18.66 6.37 1.32
C LEU A 82 -18.63 6.13 -0.18
N THR A 83 -17.62 6.68 -0.85
CA THR A 83 -17.20 6.27 -2.18
C THR A 83 -15.81 5.67 -2.11
N LEU A 84 -15.74 4.35 -2.24
CA LEU A 84 -14.51 3.58 -2.18
C LEU A 84 -14.00 3.33 -3.59
N CYS A 85 -12.74 3.67 -3.89
CA CYS A 85 -12.20 3.55 -5.24
C CYS A 85 -11.03 2.58 -5.27
N ASN A 86 -11.19 1.48 -6.00
CA ASN A 86 -10.21 0.41 -6.17
C ASN A 86 -9.78 -0.22 -4.85
N VAL A 87 -10.75 -0.80 -4.15
CA VAL A 87 -10.57 -1.33 -2.80
C VAL A 87 -9.62 -2.53 -2.83
N PRO A 88 -8.61 -2.57 -1.95
CA PRO A 88 -7.72 -3.71 -1.86
C PRO A 88 -8.41 -4.92 -1.23
N PRO A 89 -7.89 -6.14 -1.45
CA PRO A 89 -8.32 -7.32 -0.70
C PRO A 89 -8.13 -7.14 0.83
N PRO A 90 -8.79 -7.96 1.67
CA PRO A 90 -8.66 -7.87 3.13
C PRO A 90 -7.21 -7.86 3.62
N THR A 91 -6.37 -8.74 3.05
CA THR A 91 -4.90 -8.70 3.09
C THR A 91 -4.37 -8.77 1.65
N GLU A 92 -3.13 -8.37 1.42
CA GLU A 92 -2.56 -8.34 0.06
C GLU A 92 -2.56 -9.71 -0.62
N VAL A 93 -2.68 -9.73 -1.95
CA VAL A 93 -2.39 -10.92 -2.75
C VAL A 93 -0.92 -11.29 -2.59
N LYS A 94 -0.59 -12.56 -2.41
CA LYS A 94 0.78 -13.03 -2.08
C LYS A 94 1.84 -12.56 -3.06
N THR A 95 1.56 -12.64 -4.36
CA THR A 95 2.46 -12.15 -5.41
C THR A 95 2.69 -10.64 -5.32
N VAL A 96 1.63 -9.88 -5.05
CA VAL A 96 1.68 -8.43 -4.87
C VAL A 96 2.45 -8.09 -3.60
N PHE A 97 2.21 -8.80 -2.50
CA PHE A 97 2.92 -8.63 -1.24
C PHE A 97 4.42 -8.85 -1.38
N ASP A 98 4.83 -9.98 -1.96
CA ASP A 98 6.24 -10.32 -2.18
C ASP A 98 6.90 -9.26 -3.09
N SER A 99 6.20 -8.82 -4.15
CA SER A 99 6.68 -7.78 -5.06
C SER A 99 6.83 -6.42 -4.38
N MET A 100 5.85 -6.02 -3.57
CA MET A 100 5.88 -4.73 -2.85
C MET A 100 7.04 -4.66 -1.85
N GLU A 101 7.38 -5.79 -1.21
CA GLU A 101 8.53 -5.88 -0.32
C GLU A 101 9.85 -5.69 -1.07
N GLU A 102 10.04 -6.40 -2.18
CA GLU A 102 11.24 -6.27 -3.03
C GLU A 102 11.35 -4.86 -3.64
N LEU A 103 10.25 -4.34 -4.17
CA LEU A 103 10.20 -3.01 -4.78
C LEU A 103 10.48 -1.91 -3.78
N ASN A 104 9.93 -1.97 -2.57
CA ASN A 104 10.24 -0.99 -1.53
C ASN A 104 11.71 -1.03 -1.10
N HIS A 105 12.34 -2.21 -1.12
CA HIS A 105 13.77 -2.33 -0.88
C HIS A 105 14.60 -1.68 -2.00
N MET A 106 14.34 -2.04 -3.26
CA MET A 106 15.03 -1.44 -4.42
C MET A 106 14.88 0.08 -4.45
N TRP A 107 13.68 0.56 -4.15
CA TRP A 107 13.35 1.98 -4.06
C TRP A 107 14.13 2.69 -2.96
N GLY A 108 14.03 2.20 -1.71
CA GLY A 108 14.61 2.87 -0.55
C GLY A 108 16.14 2.81 -0.50
N PHE A 109 16.75 1.87 -1.22
CA PHE A 109 18.19 1.63 -1.23
C PHE A 109 18.83 1.81 -2.62
N ALA A 110 18.15 2.48 -3.55
CA ALA A 110 18.74 2.85 -4.83
C ALA A 110 20.04 3.65 -4.63
N GLU A 111 21.08 3.30 -5.39
CA GLU A 111 22.41 3.93 -5.31
C GLU A 111 22.59 5.07 -6.33
N ASP A 112 21.78 5.08 -7.39
CA ASP A 112 21.81 6.02 -8.50
C ASP A 112 20.40 6.27 -9.07
N LEU A 113 20.32 7.21 -10.02
CA LEU A 113 19.06 7.63 -10.63
C LEU A 113 18.42 6.49 -11.43
N GLU A 114 19.23 5.74 -12.15
CA GLU A 114 18.80 4.64 -13.00
C GLU A 114 18.16 3.50 -12.19
N SER A 115 18.75 3.13 -11.06
CA SER A 115 18.22 2.11 -10.15
C SER A 115 16.91 2.56 -9.51
N TYR A 116 16.82 3.85 -9.15
CA TYR A 116 15.60 4.43 -8.60
C TYR A 116 14.47 4.48 -9.64
N GLU A 117 14.75 5.00 -10.83
CA GLU A 117 13.78 5.06 -11.94
C GLU A 117 13.35 3.66 -12.38
N TYR A 118 14.21 2.65 -12.28
CA TYR A 118 13.84 1.25 -12.50
C TYR A 118 12.79 0.80 -11.48
N ALA A 119 13.00 1.07 -10.18
CA ALA A 119 11.99 0.78 -9.16
C ALA A 119 10.67 1.53 -9.44
N CYS A 120 10.74 2.80 -9.84
CA CYS A 120 9.55 3.58 -10.24
C CYS A 120 8.81 2.97 -11.42
N LYS A 121 9.53 2.46 -12.44
CA LYS A 121 8.93 1.79 -13.59
C LYS A 121 8.16 0.54 -13.17
N GLU A 122 8.73 -0.27 -12.30
CA GLU A 122 8.05 -1.47 -11.83
C GLU A 122 6.84 -1.13 -10.94
N PHE A 123 6.92 -0.11 -10.08
CA PHE A 123 5.75 0.41 -9.36
C PHE A 123 4.66 0.94 -10.31
N LEU A 124 5.02 1.64 -11.38
CA LEU A 124 4.06 2.09 -12.39
C LEU A 124 3.43 0.92 -13.15
N ASN A 125 4.17 -0.15 -13.43
CA ASN A 125 3.58 -1.35 -14.03
C ASN A 125 2.50 -1.94 -13.12
N PHE A 126 2.73 -1.93 -11.80
CA PHE A 126 1.75 -2.40 -10.81
C PHE A 126 0.54 -1.46 -10.67
N PHE A 127 0.76 -0.16 -10.53
CA PHE A 127 -0.30 0.79 -10.17
C PHE A 127 -0.78 1.68 -11.31
N GLY A 128 0.07 2.10 -12.24
CA GLY A 128 -0.34 2.84 -13.43
C GLY A 128 -1.08 1.98 -14.45
N GLY A 129 -0.74 0.68 -14.51
CA GLY A 129 -1.24 -0.24 -15.53
C GLY A 129 -0.77 0.16 -16.94
N THR A 130 -1.34 -0.47 -17.97
CA THR A 130 -0.97 -0.19 -19.38
C THR A 130 -1.55 1.14 -19.90
N HIS A 131 -2.37 1.81 -19.10
CA HIS A 131 -3.22 2.91 -19.53
C HIS A 131 -2.79 4.28 -19.00
N ALA A 132 -1.75 4.36 -18.16
CA ALA A 132 -1.23 5.64 -17.70
C ALA A 132 -0.52 6.36 -18.87
N PRO A 133 -0.99 7.53 -19.33
CA PRO A 133 -0.31 8.27 -20.39
C PRO A 133 1.07 8.76 -19.92
N PRO A 134 2.04 8.96 -20.82
CA PRO A 134 3.42 9.34 -20.44
C PRO A 134 3.50 10.57 -19.53
N ASP A 135 2.73 11.63 -19.81
CA ASP A 135 2.71 12.83 -18.98
C ASP A 135 2.23 12.55 -17.54
N LEU A 136 1.27 11.63 -17.40
CA LEU A 136 0.79 11.20 -16.09
C LEU A 136 1.85 10.38 -15.34
N GLN A 137 2.58 9.53 -16.07
CA GLN A 137 3.71 8.79 -15.48
C GLN A 137 4.77 9.76 -14.98
N ASP A 138 5.13 10.78 -15.77
CA ASP A 138 6.07 11.83 -15.37
C ASP A 138 5.62 12.54 -14.09
N GLU A 139 4.35 12.92 -14.00
CA GLU A 139 3.81 13.56 -12.80
C GLU A 139 3.83 12.66 -11.56
N ILE A 140 3.49 11.38 -11.72
CA ILE A 140 3.53 10.40 -10.62
C ILE A 140 4.95 10.17 -10.13
N VAL A 141 5.92 9.98 -11.05
CA VAL A 141 7.33 9.79 -10.67
C VAL A 141 7.92 11.06 -10.06
N ALA A 142 7.63 12.24 -10.61
CA ALA A 142 8.08 13.50 -10.03
C ALA A 142 7.55 13.71 -8.59
N PHE A 143 6.30 13.32 -8.34
CA PHE A 143 5.74 13.31 -6.99
C PHE A 143 6.51 12.35 -6.07
N TRP A 144 6.78 11.14 -6.54
CA TRP A 144 7.54 10.16 -5.80
C TRP A 144 8.97 10.60 -5.47
N GLU A 145 9.72 11.14 -6.42
CA GLU A 145 11.06 11.69 -6.23
C GLU A 145 11.08 12.82 -5.20
N SER A 146 10.02 13.63 -5.15
CA SER A 146 9.92 14.77 -4.25
C SER A 146 9.53 14.36 -2.82
N TYR A 147 8.61 13.39 -2.67
CA TYR A 147 7.98 13.09 -1.38
C TYR A 147 8.44 11.77 -0.75
N TYR A 148 8.88 10.81 -1.55
CA TYR A 148 9.35 9.49 -1.12
C TYR A 148 10.75 9.11 -1.65
N PRO A 149 11.74 10.03 -1.74
CA PRO A 149 13.07 9.66 -2.22
C PRO A 149 13.81 8.73 -1.25
N PRO A 150 14.90 8.08 -1.69
CA PRO A 150 15.70 7.17 -0.85
C PRO A 150 16.22 7.84 0.43
N PHE A 151 16.56 9.13 0.39
CA PHE A 151 16.97 9.88 1.59
C PHE A 151 15.84 10.12 2.61
N ARG A 152 14.60 9.74 2.25
CA ARG A 152 13.41 9.69 3.12
C ARG A 152 12.81 8.29 3.19
N ARG A 153 13.56 7.23 2.93
CA ARG A 153 13.07 5.84 2.90
C ARG A 153 12.36 5.34 4.16
N SER A 154 12.63 5.93 5.33
CA SER A 154 11.84 5.62 6.54
C SER A 154 10.37 6.02 6.41
N TYR A 155 10.09 7.09 5.65
CA TYR A 155 8.75 7.58 5.36
C TYR A 155 8.00 6.65 4.39
N SER A 156 8.67 6.20 3.32
CA SER A 156 8.09 5.20 2.41
C SER A 156 7.84 3.87 3.13
N MET A 157 8.76 3.43 3.99
CA MET A 157 8.58 2.22 4.80
C MET A 157 7.40 2.36 5.78
N ALA A 158 7.19 3.53 6.38
CA ALA A 158 6.02 3.76 7.22
C ALA A 158 4.71 3.56 6.43
N VAL A 159 4.65 4.02 5.18
CA VAL A 159 3.50 3.79 4.29
C VAL A 159 3.36 2.32 3.96
N MET A 160 4.46 1.67 3.57
CA MET A 160 4.46 0.24 3.25
C MET A 160 4.05 -0.63 4.44
N ASN A 161 4.34 -0.23 5.68
CA ASN A 161 3.89 -0.96 6.86
C ASN A 161 2.35 -1.04 6.96
N LEU A 162 1.62 -0.03 6.48
CA LEU A 162 0.16 -0.08 6.44
C LEU A 162 -0.37 -1.08 5.39
N PHE A 163 0.34 -1.25 4.28
CA PHE A 163 0.03 -2.26 3.27
C PHE A 163 0.36 -3.67 3.77
N LEU A 164 1.60 -3.87 4.23
CA LEU A 164 2.16 -5.18 4.55
C LEU A 164 1.62 -5.77 5.87
N ASN A 165 1.13 -4.94 6.79
CA ASN A 165 0.61 -5.41 8.09
C ASN A 165 -0.89 -5.10 8.23
N ARG A 166 -1.61 -4.95 7.12
CA ARG A 166 -3.06 -4.70 7.16
C ARG A 166 -3.78 -5.86 7.84
N THR A 167 -4.68 -5.52 8.75
CA THR A 167 -5.62 -6.44 9.36
C THR A 167 -6.99 -6.32 8.69
N PRO A 168 -7.64 -7.43 8.31
CA PRO A 168 -9.03 -7.42 7.85
C PRO A 168 -9.97 -6.82 8.90
N MET A 169 -11.06 -6.19 8.43
CA MET A 169 -12.18 -5.87 9.31
C MET A 169 -13.02 -7.13 9.53
N THR A 170 -13.58 -7.29 10.72
CA THR A 170 -14.48 -8.41 11.02
C THR A 170 -15.87 -8.18 10.41
N ALA A 171 -16.67 -9.24 10.27
CA ALA A 171 -18.06 -9.11 9.81
C ALA A 171 -18.89 -8.18 10.72
N LYS A 172 -18.63 -8.20 12.04
CA LYS A 172 -19.27 -7.29 13.00
C LYS A 172 -18.90 -5.83 12.72
N GLU A 173 -17.63 -5.56 12.42
CA GLU A 173 -17.16 -4.22 12.10
C GLU A 173 -17.76 -3.70 10.79
N LEU A 174 -17.82 -4.54 9.75
CA LEU A 174 -18.42 -4.16 8.46
C LEU A 174 -19.93 -3.96 8.57
N ALA A 175 -20.62 -4.79 9.36
CA ALA A 175 -22.05 -4.67 9.62
C ALA A 175 -22.42 -3.39 10.40
N SER A 176 -21.48 -2.77 11.11
CA SER A 176 -21.71 -1.50 11.83
C SER A 176 -21.81 -0.28 10.90
N ILE A 177 -21.42 -0.43 9.63
CA ILE A 177 -21.44 0.65 8.65
C ILE A 177 -22.84 0.75 8.06
N ILE A 178 -23.50 1.88 8.34
CA ILE A 178 -24.91 2.11 8.00
C ILE A 178 -25.12 3.17 6.91
N CYS A 179 -24.12 4.00 6.61
CA CYS A 179 -24.24 5.04 5.59
C CYS A 179 -24.23 4.42 4.17
N PRO A 180 -24.81 5.07 3.15
CA PRO A 180 -24.73 4.63 1.77
C PRO A 180 -23.27 4.43 1.30
N VAL A 181 -23.02 3.32 0.58
CA VAL A 181 -21.69 2.98 0.06
C VAL A 181 -21.75 2.67 -1.44
N VAL A 182 -20.84 3.27 -2.20
CA VAL A 182 -20.52 2.86 -3.56
C VAL A 182 -19.05 2.48 -3.69
N ILE A 183 -18.76 1.41 -4.42
CA ILE A 183 -17.43 0.88 -4.70
C ILE A 183 -17.18 1.00 -6.19
N ILE A 184 -16.15 1.74 -6.61
CA ILE A 184 -15.73 1.86 -8.00
C ILE A 184 -14.46 1.03 -8.16
N GLN A 185 -14.51 -0.07 -8.93
CA GLN A 185 -13.43 -1.05 -8.98
C GLN A 185 -12.91 -1.27 -10.40
N ALA A 186 -11.59 -1.39 -10.54
CA ALA A 186 -10.97 -1.81 -11.80
C ALA A 186 -11.31 -3.28 -12.10
N GLU A 187 -11.68 -3.59 -13.34
CA GLU A 187 -12.05 -4.96 -13.72
C GLU A 187 -10.88 -5.94 -13.65
N LYS A 188 -9.66 -5.48 -14.01
CA LYS A 188 -8.49 -6.34 -14.22
C LYS A 188 -7.28 -5.95 -13.37
N SER A 189 -7.50 -5.25 -12.25
CA SER A 189 -6.40 -4.88 -11.36
C SER A 189 -5.79 -6.11 -10.70
N LEU A 190 -4.46 -6.26 -10.83
CA LEU A 190 -3.70 -7.35 -10.20
C LEU A 190 -3.57 -7.13 -8.68
N ALA A 191 -3.34 -5.88 -8.27
CA ALA A 191 -3.25 -5.51 -6.86
C ALA A 191 -4.61 -5.61 -6.15
N HIS A 192 -5.68 -5.22 -6.85
CA HIS A 192 -7.02 -5.10 -6.29
C HIS A 192 -8.05 -5.90 -7.12
N PRO A 193 -8.05 -7.25 -7.05
CA PRO A 193 -8.92 -8.08 -7.87
C PRO A 193 -10.41 -7.78 -7.65
N PHE A 194 -11.17 -7.69 -8.73
CA PHE A 194 -12.58 -7.25 -8.72
C PHE A 194 -13.47 -8.03 -7.74
N ARG A 195 -13.24 -9.35 -7.60
CA ARG A 195 -14.01 -10.23 -6.71
C ARG A 195 -14.04 -9.76 -5.26
N TYR A 196 -13.00 -9.07 -4.80
CA TYR A 196 -12.92 -8.58 -3.42
C TYR A 196 -13.81 -7.38 -3.19
N ALA A 197 -14.08 -6.58 -4.22
CA ALA A 197 -15.11 -5.55 -4.16
C ALA A 197 -16.51 -6.17 -4.05
N GLU A 198 -16.80 -7.24 -4.79
CA GLU A 198 -18.07 -7.98 -4.68
C GLU A 198 -18.21 -8.68 -3.32
N GLN A 199 -17.12 -9.23 -2.78
CA GLN A 199 -17.12 -9.78 -1.44
C GLN A 199 -17.42 -8.71 -0.39
N LEU A 200 -16.70 -7.57 -0.43
CA LEU A 200 -16.94 -6.46 0.49
C LEU A 200 -18.37 -5.94 0.39
N GLN A 201 -18.94 -5.84 -0.82
CA GLN A 201 -20.33 -5.46 -1.03
C GLN A 201 -21.30 -6.35 -0.24
N ARG A 202 -21.08 -7.68 -0.23
CA ARG A 202 -21.90 -8.64 0.51
C ARG A 202 -21.70 -8.56 2.02
N GLU A 203 -20.51 -8.20 2.47
CA GLU A 203 -20.16 -8.10 3.89
C GLU A 203 -20.66 -6.79 4.54
N LEU A 204 -20.95 -5.75 3.74
CA LEU A 204 -21.54 -4.49 4.19
C LEU A 204 -23.05 -4.61 4.46
N THR A 205 -23.41 -5.49 5.39
CA THR A 205 -24.81 -5.85 5.70
C THR A 205 -25.59 -4.78 6.44
N GLY A 206 -24.92 -3.77 7.02
CA GLY A 206 -25.55 -2.64 7.71
C GLY A 206 -26.10 -1.56 6.77
N VAL A 207 -25.72 -1.57 5.48
CA VAL A 207 -26.10 -0.54 4.50
C VAL A 207 -27.53 -0.79 4.02
N LEU A 208 -28.45 0.15 4.31
CA LEU A 208 -29.90 0.00 4.11
C LEU A 208 -30.30 -0.42 2.67
N ASP A 209 -29.73 0.21 1.64
CA ASP A 209 -30.03 -0.07 0.23
C ASP A 209 -29.01 -1.01 -0.44
N ALA A 210 -28.23 -1.73 0.36
CA ALA A 210 -27.03 -2.45 -0.01
C ALA A 210 -25.94 -1.56 -0.66
N ALA A 211 -24.68 -1.93 -0.45
CA ALA A 211 -23.58 -1.29 -1.16
C ALA A 211 -23.69 -1.56 -2.67
N LYS A 212 -23.26 -0.60 -3.51
CA LYS A 212 -23.24 -0.75 -4.97
C LYS A 212 -21.82 -0.90 -5.48
N VAL A 213 -21.58 -1.83 -6.42
CA VAL A 213 -20.28 -1.97 -7.10
C VAL A 213 -20.40 -1.51 -8.55
N ILE A 214 -19.58 -0.54 -8.93
CA ILE A 214 -19.42 -0.03 -10.28
C ILE A 214 -18.11 -0.57 -10.84
N LYS A 215 -18.22 -1.40 -11.88
CA LYS A 215 -17.07 -1.95 -12.60
C LYS A 215 -16.55 -0.94 -13.62
N SER A 216 -15.26 -0.62 -13.56
CA SER A 216 -14.55 0.09 -14.63
C SER A 216 -14.03 -0.93 -15.64
N HIS A 217 -14.70 -1.06 -16.78
CA HIS A 217 -14.38 -2.07 -17.78
C HIS A 217 -13.01 -1.84 -18.44
N GLY A 218 -12.30 -2.93 -18.71
CA GLY A 218 -11.06 -2.95 -19.50
C GLY A 218 -9.82 -2.34 -18.82
N THR A 219 -9.95 -1.80 -17.61
CA THR A 219 -8.82 -1.20 -16.88
C THR A 219 -8.17 -2.19 -15.91
N ASN A 220 -6.84 -2.14 -15.86
CA ASN A 220 -6.00 -2.85 -14.90
C ASN A 220 -5.25 -1.89 -13.95
N ALA A 221 -5.57 -0.60 -13.98
CA ALA A 221 -4.88 0.40 -13.17
C ALA A 221 -5.12 0.20 -11.66
N GLY A 222 -4.03 0.15 -10.89
CA GLY A 222 -4.06 0.25 -9.44
C GLY A 222 -4.46 1.64 -8.96
N TYR A 223 -3.91 2.71 -9.53
CA TYR A 223 -4.32 4.09 -9.24
C TYR A 223 -5.52 4.52 -10.08
N LEU A 224 -6.64 3.81 -9.91
CA LEU A 224 -7.85 4.01 -10.72
C LEU A 224 -8.38 5.45 -10.66
N SER A 225 -8.34 6.06 -9.47
CA SER A 225 -8.77 7.45 -9.21
C SER A 225 -7.98 8.49 -9.99
N VAL A 226 -6.74 8.15 -10.38
CA VAL A 226 -5.82 9.02 -11.09
C VAL A 226 -5.81 8.69 -12.59
N VAL A 227 -5.59 7.43 -12.94
CA VAL A 227 -5.43 6.98 -14.34
C VAL A 227 -6.74 7.07 -15.13
N VAL A 228 -7.87 6.81 -14.47
CA VAL A 228 -9.20 6.82 -15.12
C VAL A 228 -10.12 7.85 -14.44
N ALA A 229 -9.52 8.97 -14.02
CA ALA A 229 -10.17 10.00 -13.21
C ALA A 229 -11.53 10.46 -13.75
N SER A 230 -11.67 10.68 -15.06
CA SER A 230 -12.93 11.17 -15.62
C SER A 230 -14.10 10.21 -15.44
N VAL A 231 -13.85 8.89 -15.51
CA VAL A 231 -14.87 7.86 -15.25
C VAL A 231 -15.20 7.79 -13.77
N VAL A 232 -14.17 7.81 -12.91
CA VAL A 232 -14.34 7.83 -11.46
C VAL A 232 -15.14 9.04 -11.01
N ASN A 233 -14.79 10.24 -11.49
CA ASN A 233 -15.47 11.50 -11.16
C ASN A 233 -16.92 11.53 -11.67
N LYS A 234 -17.20 10.92 -12.83
CA LYS A 234 -18.59 10.77 -13.32
C LYS A 234 -19.42 9.93 -12.36
N SER A 235 -18.89 8.76 -11.98
CA SER A 235 -19.56 7.84 -11.06
C SER A 235 -19.75 8.44 -9.68
N LEU A 236 -18.72 9.14 -9.16
CA LEU A 236 -18.77 9.87 -7.91
C LEU A 236 -19.84 10.97 -7.95
N ALA A 237 -19.84 11.85 -8.96
CA ALA A 237 -20.82 12.93 -9.09
C ALA A 237 -22.25 12.40 -9.16
N ASN A 238 -22.49 11.33 -9.93
CA ASN A 238 -23.80 10.69 -10.04
C ASN A 238 -24.27 10.09 -8.70
N PHE A 239 -23.36 9.46 -7.96
CA PHE A 239 -23.66 8.91 -6.64
C PHE A 239 -23.99 10.03 -5.65
N LEU A 240 -23.17 11.08 -5.59
CA LEU A 240 -23.34 12.20 -4.66
C LEU A 240 -24.63 13.00 -4.93
N ALA A 241 -25.05 13.11 -6.20
CA ALA A 241 -26.25 13.87 -6.59
C ALA A 241 -27.55 13.38 -5.92
N ILE A 242 -27.58 12.15 -5.43
CA ILE A 242 -28.74 11.55 -4.74
C ILE A 242 -28.52 11.37 -3.23
N GLN A 243 -27.40 11.83 -2.66
CA GLN A 243 -27.09 11.67 -1.24
C GLN A 243 -27.69 12.80 -0.40
N PRO A 244 -27.95 12.55 0.91
CA PRO A 244 -28.42 13.59 1.82
C PRO A 244 -27.38 14.69 1.99
N ARG A 245 -27.86 15.91 2.24
CA ARG A 245 -27.00 17.03 2.64
C ARG A 245 -26.77 16.99 4.16
N PRO A 246 -25.67 17.58 4.66
CA PRO A 246 -25.44 17.67 6.09
C PRO A 246 -26.57 18.45 6.78
N ASP A 247 -27.06 17.93 7.91
CA ASP A 247 -27.99 18.65 8.78
C ASP A 247 -27.22 19.65 9.68
N PRO A 248 -27.49 20.97 9.57
CA PRO A 248 -26.85 21.97 10.41
C PRO A 248 -27.06 21.76 11.92
N VAL A 249 -28.19 21.18 12.33
CA VAL A 249 -28.51 20.96 13.74
C VAL A 249 -27.62 19.85 14.32
N GLN A 250 -27.59 18.69 13.66
CA GLN A 250 -26.73 17.56 14.04
C GLN A 250 -25.24 17.97 14.08
N ASN A 251 -24.83 18.85 13.17
CA ASN A 251 -23.48 19.39 13.16
C ASN A 251 -23.17 20.20 14.43
N ALA A 252 -24.08 21.09 14.83
CA ALA A 252 -23.92 21.89 16.04
C ALA A 252 -23.86 21.00 17.30
N GLU A 253 -24.74 20.00 17.40
CA GLU A 253 -24.75 19.03 18.51
C GLU A 253 -23.44 18.27 18.62
N THR A 254 -22.87 17.85 17.49
CA THR A 254 -21.60 17.10 17.46
C THR A 254 -20.47 17.89 18.12
N TYR A 255 -20.38 19.20 17.84
CA TYR A 255 -19.30 20.06 18.32
C TYR A 255 -19.59 20.81 19.62
N ASN A 256 -20.80 20.67 20.16
CA ASN A 256 -21.11 21.08 21.53
C ASN A 256 -20.54 20.11 22.57
N ARG A 257 -20.34 18.84 22.19
CA ARG A 257 -19.65 17.83 23.01
C ARG A 257 -18.15 18.11 23.02
N PRO A 258 -17.44 18.13 24.17
CA PRO A 258 -16.00 18.24 24.21
C PRO A 258 -15.27 17.13 23.42
N LEU A 259 -14.10 17.44 22.84
CA LEU A 259 -13.32 16.50 22.02
C LEU A 259 -13.05 15.17 22.74
N TRP A 260 -12.70 15.23 24.02
CA TRP A 260 -12.38 14.03 24.79
C TRP A 260 -13.59 13.09 24.91
N GLU A 261 -14.80 13.63 25.07
CA GLU A 261 -16.04 12.86 25.17
C GLU A 261 -16.41 12.27 23.81
N PHE A 262 -16.28 13.07 22.75
CA PHE A 262 -16.49 12.64 21.38
C PHE A 262 -15.58 11.47 20.99
N MET A 263 -14.28 11.59 21.24
CA MET A 263 -13.32 10.54 20.92
C MET A 263 -13.47 9.32 21.84
N LEU A 264 -13.85 9.50 23.11
CA LEU A 264 -14.14 8.41 24.03
C LEU A 264 -15.29 7.53 23.51
N ALA A 265 -16.34 8.12 22.93
CA ALA A 265 -17.41 7.35 22.28
C ALA A 265 -16.89 6.48 21.13
N GLY A 266 -15.92 6.99 20.36
CA GLY A 266 -15.22 6.21 19.34
C GLY A 266 -14.44 5.02 19.92
N LEU A 267 -13.71 5.22 21.02
CA LEU A 267 -12.98 4.14 21.71
C LEU A 267 -13.93 3.08 22.28
N GLN A 268 -15.09 3.49 22.81
CA GLN A 268 -16.12 2.57 23.30
C GLN A 268 -16.66 1.69 22.15
N ARG A 269 -17.02 2.29 21.01
CA ARG A 269 -17.43 1.53 19.81
C ARG A 269 -16.36 0.56 19.35
N LEU A 270 -15.09 0.98 19.36
CA LEU A 270 -13.96 0.11 19.01
C LEU A 270 -13.82 -1.07 20.00
N ALA A 271 -13.92 -0.79 21.31
CA ALA A 271 -13.89 -1.79 22.36
C ALA A 271 -14.96 -2.87 22.15
N ASP A 272 -16.19 -2.43 21.85
CA ASP A 272 -17.32 -3.32 21.60
C ASP A 272 -17.12 -4.16 20.34
N MET A 273 -16.64 -3.57 19.25
CA MET A 273 -16.35 -4.28 18.00
C MET A 273 -15.24 -5.32 18.16
N LYS A 274 -14.18 -4.97 18.91
CA LYS A 274 -13.03 -5.86 19.15
C LYS A 274 -13.23 -6.85 20.29
N GLY A 275 -14.27 -6.68 21.11
CA GLY A 275 -14.48 -7.50 22.30
C GLY A 275 -13.40 -7.30 23.36
N ASP A 276 -12.79 -6.11 23.40
CA ASP A 276 -11.70 -5.76 24.31
C ASP A 276 -12.06 -4.49 25.11
N PRO A 277 -12.57 -4.62 26.35
CA PRO A 277 -12.97 -3.49 27.17
C PRO A 277 -11.79 -2.59 27.58
N THR A 278 -10.54 -3.05 27.46
CA THR A 278 -9.37 -2.22 27.78
C THR A 278 -9.21 -1.06 26.79
N ILE A 279 -9.77 -1.19 25.58
CA ILE A 279 -9.76 -0.13 24.56
C ILE A 279 -10.52 1.11 25.03
N ALA A 280 -11.66 0.92 25.70
CA ALA A 280 -12.52 2.01 26.16
C ALA A 280 -11.85 2.89 27.24
N ASN A 281 -10.83 2.38 27.93
CA ASN A 281 -10.09 3.08 28.98
C ASN A 281 -8.83 3.78 28.49
N ARG A 282 -8.54 3.76 27.18
CA ARG A 282 -7.35 4.39 26.60
C ARG A 282 -7.56 5.92 26.51
N ASP A 283 -6.45 6.65 26.33
CA ASP A 283 -6.49 8.11 26.22
C ASP A 283 -7.28 8.56 24.97
N PRO A 284 -8.46 9.19 25.12
CA PRO A 284 -9.29 9.60 24.00
C PRO A 284 -8.69 10.76 23.20
N LEU A 285 -7.72 11.51 23.75
CA LEU A 285 -7.10 12.64 23.06
C LEU A 285 -5.94 12.24 22.14
N SER A 286 -5.54 10.97 22.18
CA SER A 286 -4.48 10.43 21.33
C SER A 286 -5.05 9.54 20.25
N PRO A 287 -4.93 9.89 18.95
CA PRO A 287 -5.31 9.00 17.85
C PRO A 287 -4.64 7.62 17.93
N LEU A 288 -3.44 7.53 18.49
CA LEU A 288 -2.70 6.27 18.66
C LEU A 288 -3.39 5.29 19.62
N SER A 289 -4.30 5.76 20.47
CA SER A 289 -5.12 4.91 21.36
C SER A 289 -6.08 4.00 20.59
N PHE A 290 -6.43 4.36 19.35
CA PHE A 290 -7.28 3.57 18.47
C PHE A 290 -6.54 2.41 17.77
N SER A 291 -5.22 2.29 17.96
CA SER A 291 -4.44 1.20 17.41
C SER A 291 -4.97 -0.17 17.84
N CYS A 292 -5.12 -1.06 16.87
CA CYS A 292 -5.38 -2.49 17.08
C CYS A 292 -4.16 -3.36 16.76
N VAL A 293 -2.99 -2.74 16.54
CA VAL A 293 -1.73 -3.44 16.33
C VAL A 293 -1.34 -4.22 17.59
N SER A 294 -0.93 -5.49 17.43
CA SER A 294 -0.42 -6.29 18.55
C SER A 294 0.95 -5.77 19.03
N PRO A 295 1.34 -5.98 20.30
CA PRO A 295 2.63 -5.54 20.82
C PRO A 295 3.83 -6.02 19.98
N ASP A 296 3.80 -7.27 19.50
CA ASP A 296 4.86 -7.83 18.65
C ASP A 296 4.93 -7.15 17.29
N THR A 297 3.78 -6.82 16.71
CA THR A 297 3.72 -6.10 15.44
C THR A 297 4.21 -4.67 15.61
N GLN A 298 3.82 -4.00 16.71
CA GLN A 298 4.31 -2.67 17.04
C GLN A 298 5.84 -2.66 17.15
N LYS A 299 6.41 -3.59 17.92
CA LYS A 299 7.85 -3.71 18.11
C LYS A 299 8.57 -3.96 16.78
N SER A 300 8.07 -4.92 16.00
CA SER A 300 8.65 -5.24 14.69
C SER A 300 8.63 -4.06 13.72
N GLN A 301 7.54 -3.28 13.72
CA GLN A 301 7.39 -2.06 12.94
C GLN A 301 8.40 -0.98 13.36
N GLU A 302 8.57 -0.76 14.67
CA GLU A 302 9.52 0.20 15.23
C GLU A 302 10.98 -0.18 14.90
N GLU A 303 11.35 -1.44 15.08
CA GLU A 303 12.67 -1.96 14.74
C GLU A 303 12.96 -1.82 13.23
N MET A 304 11.97 -2.12 12.39
CA MET A 304 12.10 -2.01 10.94
C MET A 304 12.31 -0.55 10.51
N VAL A 305 11.53 0.39 11.01
CA VAL A 305 11.71 1.81 10.67
C VAL A 305 13.04 2.33 11.20
N ALA A 306 13.49 1.91 12.39
CA ALA A 306 14.81 2.26 12.90
C ALA A 306 15.94 1.84 11.94
N LYS A 307 15.83 0.64 11.32
CA LYS A 307 16.79 0.21 10.28
C LYS A 307 16.74 1.09 9.03
N TYR A 308 15.55 1.46 8.57
CA TYR A 308 15.41 2.33 7.39
C TYR A 308 15.91 3.76 7.65
N ILE A 309 15.82 4.24 8.89
CA ILE A 309 16.42 5.51 9.31
C ILE A 309 17.94 5.47 9.24
N SER A 310 18.56 4.33 9.57
CA SER A 310 20.02 4.16 9.53
C SER A 310 20.56 4.49 8.14
N GLY A 311 21.47 5.46 8.04
CA GLY A 311 22.10 5.87 6.78
C GLY A 311 21.20 6.61 5.79
N GLN A 312 19.93 6.91 6.10
CA GLN A 312 19.03 7.56 5.13
C GLN A 312 19.51 8.94 4.71
N GLN A 313 20.11 9.73 5.61
CA GLN A 313 20.56 11.09 5.29
C GLN A 313 21.73 11.12 4.28
N ALA A 314 22.43 10.00 4.13
CA ALA A 314 23.52 9.84 3.16
C ALA A 314 23.09 9.02 1.93
N ALA A 315 21.81 8.64 1.83
CA ALA A 315 21.29 7.89 0.68
C ALA A 315 21.19 8.79 -0.56
N PHE A 316 21.08 8.14 -1.71
CA PHE A 316 20.93 8.81 -3.00
C PHE A 316 19.74 9.78 -3.04
N SER A 317 19.92 10.89 -3.77
CA SER A 317 18.88 11.88 -4.05
C SER A 317 18.58 11.93 -5.55
N PRO A 318 17.33 11.64 -5.98
CA PRO A 318 16.91 11.81 -7.37
C PRO A 318 16.67 13.28 -7.76
N LEU A 319 16.86 14.21 -6.81
CA LEU A 319 16.60 15.64 -7.00
C LEU A 319 17.89 16.39 -7.34
N GLY A 320 17.79 17.38 -8.22
CA GLY A 320 18.83 18.34 -8.53
C GLY A 320 19.03 19.39 -7.41
N PRO A 321 20.01 20.30 -7.57
CA PRO A 321 20.33 21.34 -6.57
C PRO A 321 19.16 22.30 -6.26
N ASP A 322 18.19 22.41 -7.17
CA ASP A 322 16.98 23.23 -7.02
C ASP A 322 15.84 22.49 -6.29
N GLY A 323 16.07 21.24 -5.88
CA GLY A 323 15.08 20.39 -5.22
C GLY A 323 14.02 19.81 -6.15
N ARG A 324 14.21 19.89 -7.47
CA ARG A 324 13.30 19.29 -8.47
C ARG A 324 13.89 17.98 -9.02
N PRO A 325 13.06 17.08 -9.57
CA PRO A 325 13.53 15.95 -10.36
C PRO A 325 14.63 16.33 -11.36
N MET A 326 15.69 15.52 -11.45
CA MET A 326 16.81 15.78 -12.36
C MET A 326 16.43 15.76 -13.84
N ARG A 327 15.39 14.98 -14.20
CA ARG A 327 14.81 14.90 -15.55
C ARG A 327 13.36 14.43 -15.47
N ARG A 328 12.64 14.47 -16.61
CA ARG A 328 11.35 13.78 -16.70
C ARG A 328 11.57 12.28 -16.84
N PHE A 329 10.65 11.49 -16.33
CA PHE A 329 10.73 10.04 -16.38
C PHE A 329 10.67 9.51 -17.83
N SER A 330 9.93 10.19 -18.70
CA SER A 330 9.83 9.93 -20.14
C SER A 330 11.12 10.24 -20.91
N GLU A 331 12.02 11.06 -20.37
CA GLU A 331 13.31 11.42 -20.98
C GLU A 331 14.41 10.39 -20.69
N ARG A 332 14.11 9.33 -19.93
CA ARG A 332 15.07 8.27 -19.62
C ARG A 332 15.60 7.61 -20.89
N GLN A 333 16.88 7.28 -20.87
CA GLN A 333 17.52 6.53 -21.94
C GLN A 333 17.09 5.05 -21.86
N ASN A 334 16.26 4.58 -22.81
CA ASN A 334 15.80 3.17 -22.88
C ASN A 334 16.94 2.14 -23.11
N HIS A 335 18.19 2.59 -23.23
CA HIS A 335 19.28 1.84 -23.84
C HIS A 335 19.92 0.78 -22.94
N TRP A 336 19.59 0.76 -21.63
CA TRP A 336 20.19 -0.18 -20.68
C TRP A 336 19.41 -1.48 -20.47
N LEU A 337 18.14 -1.53 -20.90
CA LEU A 337 17.24 -2.66 -20.62
C LEU A 337 16.53 -3.23 -21.86
N GLU A 338 16.67 -2.60 -23.03
CA GLU A 338 16.44 -3.35 -24.26
C GLU A 338 17.52 -4.44 -24.35
N PRO A 339 17.17 -5.72 -24.59
CA PRO A 339 18.17 -6.75 -24.77
C PRO A 339 19.08 -6.29 -25.93
N GLY A 340 20.36 -6.06 -25.62
CA GLY A 340 21.35 -5.78 -26.66
C GLY A 340 21.32 -6.89 -27.72
N ARG A 341 21.85 -6.60 -28.91
CA ARG A 341 22.04 -7.61 -29.98
C ARG A 341 22.82 -8.85 -29.52
N ASP A 342 23.51 -8.77 -28.39
CA ASP A 342 24.26 -9.83 -27.73
C ASP A 342 23.43 -10.71 -26.77
N GLY A 343 22.16 -10.37 -26.53
CA GLY A 343 21.23 -11.18 -25.73
C GLY A 343 21.46 -11.15 -24.21
N PHE A 344 22.39 -10.33 -23.71
CA PHE A 344 22.64 -10.20 -22.28
C PHE A 344 21.84 -9.04 -21.68
N SER A 345 20.65 -9.35 -21.16
CA SER A 345 19.88 -8.43 -20.33
C SER A 345 20.43 -8.43 -18.90
N ARG A 346 20.75 -7.25 -18.35
CA ARG A 346 21.17 -7.11 -16.93
C ARG A 346 20.01 -7.19 -15.93
N SER A 347 18.78 -7.41 -16.39
CA SER A 347 17.62 -7.65 -15.52
C SER A 347 17.16 -9.10 -15.60
N GLU A 348 17.77 -10.00 -14.83
CA GLU A 348 17.22 -11.34 -14.59
C GLU A 348 15.94 -11.32 -13.72
N LEU A 349 15.59 -10.18 -13.10
CA LEU A 349 14.43 -10.09 -12.20
C LEU A 349 13.09 -10.40 -12.89
N SER A 350 12.85 -9.91 -14.11
CA SER A 350 11.54 -10.11 -14.78
C SER A 350 11.27 -11.58 -15.15
N LYS A 351 12.34 -12.37 -15.39
CA LYS A 351 12.23 -13.83 -15.58
C LYS A 351 12.12 -14.58 -14.24
N ARG A 352 12.73 -14.07 -13.17
CA ARG A 352 12.65 -14.69 -11.83
C ARG A 352 11.29 -14.54 -11.16
N VAL A 353 10.58 -13.43 -11.39
CA VAL A 353 9.19 -13.26 -10.90
C VAL A 353 8.28 -14.37 -11.44
N ASN A 354 8.53 -14.86 -12.65
CA ASN A 354 7.75 -15.95 -13.25
C ASN A 354 8.27 -17.37 -12.92
N ASP A 355 9.55 -17.56 -12.58
CA ASP A 355 10.17 -18.91 -12.51
C ASP A 355 10.74 -19.29 -11.12
N VAL A 356 11.07 -18.33 -10.25
CA VAL A 356 11.74 -18.58 -8.95
C VAL A 356 10.76 -18.70 -7.78
N GLY A 357 9.60 -18.06 -7.84
CA GLY A 357 8.54 -18.19 -6.81
C GLY A 357 8.03 -19.63 -6.67
N MET A 358 8.07 -20.42 -7.74
CA MET A 358 7.48 -21.76 -7.79
C MET A 358 8.45 -22.87 -7.35
N LYS A 359 9.77 -22.71 -7.53
CA LYS A 359 10.74 -23.81 -7.32
C LYS A 359 11.49 -23.76 -5.99
N ARG A 360 11.70 -22.58 -5.37
CA ARG A 360 12.47 -22.49 -4.10
C ARG A 360 11.65 -22.74 -2.84
N ARG A 361 10.34 -22.42 -2.82
CA ARG A 361 9.47 -22.67 -1.66
C ARG A 361 8.94 -24.11 -1.58
N LEU A 362 8.81 -24.81 -2.71
CA LEU A 362 8.39 -26.22 -2.75
C LEU A 362 9.37 -27.19 -2.09
N LYS A 363 10.64 -26.80 -1.89
CA LYS A 363 11.66 -27.62 -1.20
C LYS A 363 11.73 -27.42 0.31
N VAL A 364 11.16 -26.33 0.85
CA VAL A 364 11.24 -26.02 2.29
C VAL A 364 9.95 -26.41 3.03
N LEU A 365 8.83 -26.56 2.32
CA LEU A 365 7.52 -26.84 2.94
C LEU A 365 7.11 -28.33 3.02
N TRP A 366 7.92 -29.26 2.50
CA TRP A 366 7.61 -30.70 2.57
C TRP A 366 8.67 -31.37 3.45
N SER A 367 8.39 -31.42 4.76
CA SER A 367 9.01 -32.41 5.64
C SER A 367 8.24 -33.73 5.48
N ASP A 368 8.94 -34.87 5.53
CA ASP A 368 8.39 -36.22 5.29
C ASP A 368 7.25 -36.63 6.25
N SER A 369 6.86 -35.81 7.23
CA SER A 369 5.78 -36.10 8.19
C SER A 369 4.36 -35.93 7.64
N ASP A 370 4.14 -35.21 6.54
CA ASP A 370 2.78 -34.90 6.03
C ASP A 370 2.26 -35.90 5.00
N ARG A 371 3.07 -36.88 4.58
CA ARG A 371 2.67 -37.89 3.58
C ARG A 371 1.79 -39.00 4.16
N ASP A 372 1.78 -39.21 5.47
CA ASP A 372 1.02 -40.30 6.10
C ASP A 372 -0.41 -39.89 6.52
N ALA A 373 -0.73 -38.59 6.58
CA ALA A 373 -2.06 -38.13 6.99
C ALA A 373 -3.14 -38.18 5.87
N LYS A 374 -2.75 -38.33 4.60
CA LYS A 374 -3.67 -38.25 3.45
C LYS A 374 -4.22 -39.58 2.93
N ARG A 375 -3.91 -40.71 3.58
CA ARG A 375 -4.32 -42.04 3.07
C ARG A 375 -5.62 -42.60 3.66
N ASN A 376 -6.25 -41.94 4.62
CA ASN A 376 -7.39 -42.50 5.38
C ASN A 376 -8.66 -41.62 5.42
N LEU A 377 -9.05 -40.97 4.33
CA LEU A 377 -10.37 -40.32 4.24
C LEU A 377 -11.02 -40.58 2.88
N THR A 378 -11.60 -41.78 2.76
CA THR A 378 -12.63 -42.08 1.76
C THR A 378 -13.89 -42.53 2.49
N SER A 379 -14.77 -41.59 2.82
CA SER A 379 -16.21 -41.87 2.98
C SER A 379 -17.00 -40.56 2.87
N ASP A 380 -17.68 -40.44 1.74
CA ASP A 380 -19.09 -40.06 1.62
C ASP A 380 -19.61 -38.85 2.42
N SER A 381 -19.82 -37.73 1.72
CA SER A 381 -20.98 -36.85 1.91
C SER A 381 -20.98 -35.74 0.84
N GLY A 382 -22.11 -35.59 0.17
CA GLY A 382 -22.36 -34.53 -0.80
C GLY A 382 -22.30 -33.15 -0.15
N GLY A 383 -21.24 -32.42 -0.43
CA GLY A 383 -21.09 -31.00 -0.10
C GLY A 383 -20.68 -30.24 -1.35
N SER A 384 -21.34 -29.12 -1.59
CA SER A 384 -20.99 -28.15 -2.64
C SER A 384 -19.48 -27.90 -2.65
N LEU A 385 -18.83 -28.15 -3.79
CA LEU A 385 -17.40 -27.90 -3.99
C LEU A 385 -17.07 -26.44 -3.61
N PRO A 386 -16.05 -26.20 -2.76
CA PRO A 386 -15.57 -24.85 -2.52
C PRO A 386 -15.09 -24.28 -3.86
N THR A 387 -15.58 -23.09 -4.21
CA THR A 387 -15.19 -22.35 -5.40
C THR A 387 -13.68 -22.18 -5.36
N SER A 388 -12.96 -22.87 -6.23
CA SER A 388 -11.49 -22.81 -6.26
C SER A 388 -11.07 -21.38 -6.57
N ILE A 389 -10.30 -20.79 -5.66
CA ILE A 389 -9.64 -19.51 -5.87
C ILE A 389 -8.73 -19.68 -7.11
N PRO A 390 -8.87 -18.84 -8.15
CA PRO A 390 -7.94 -18.86 -9.29
C PRO A 390 -6.49 -18.79 -8.79
N LEU A 391 -5.63 -19.66 -9.34
CA LEU A 391 -4.20 -19.63 -9.04
C LEU A 391 -3.66 -18.21 -9.30
N GLY A 392 -2.96 -17.65 -8.31
CA GLY A 392 -2.38 -16.30 -8.38
C GLY A 392 -3.14 -15.22 -7.59
N GLU A 393 -4.32 -15.52 -7.06
CA GLU A 393 -5.09 -14.58 -6.21
C GLU A 393 -5.13 -15.03 -4.73
N GLU A 394 -4.21 -15.89 -4.29
CA GLU A 394 -4.09 -16.26 -2.87
C GLU A 394 -3.69 -15.03 -2.05
N ILE A 395 -4.41 -14.76 -0.96
CA ILE A 395 -4.09 -13.65 -0.05
C ILE A 395 -3.16 -14.10 1.06
N VAL A 396 -2.34 -13.17 1.52
CA VAL A 396 -1.36 -13.37 2.58
C VAL A 396 -2.07 -13.68 3.89
N THR A 397 -1.63 -14.75 4.56
CA THR A 397 -2.10 -15.12 5.89
C THR A 397 -1.37 -14.33 6.99
N LEU A 398 -1.87 -14.36 8.23
CA LEU A 398 -1.16 -13.77 9.37
C LEU A 398 0.22 -14.43 9.60
N GLU A 399 0.32 -15.73 9.32
CA GLU A 399 1.59 -16.47 9.40
C GLU A 399 2.58 -15.98 8.33
N ASP A 400 2.14 -15.82 7.07
CA ASP A 400 2.97 -15.23 6.02
C ASP A 400 3.47 -13.83 6.40
N GLN A 401 2.59 -12.97 6.95
CA GLN A 401 2.98 -11.64 7.45
C GLN A 401 4.01 -11.73 8.58
N GLN A 402 3.88 -12.70 9.49
CA GLN A 402 4.83 -12.92 10.58
C GLN A 402 6.18 -13.41 10.08
N ILE A 403 6.20 -14.38 9.15
CA ILE A 403 7.42 -14.85 8.50
C ILE A 403 8.12 -13.69 7.80
N ALA A 404 7.39 -12.88 7.04
CA ALA A 404 7.95 -11.73 6.34
C ALA A 404 8.53 -10.69 7.32
N ARG A 405 7.87 -10.44 8.45
CA ARG A 405 8.42 -9.58 9.53
C ARG A 405 9.75 -10.11 10.07
N VAL A 406 9.85 -11.41 10.33
CA VAL A 406 11.09 -12.05 10.79
C VAL A 406 12.19 -11.93 9.73
N LEU A 407 11.87 -12.13 8.45
CA LEU A 407 12.82 -11.96 7.36
C LEU A 407 13.35 -10.52 7.29
N ARG A 408 12.49 -9.49 7.38
CA ARG A 408 12.90 -8.07 7.44
C ARG A 408 13.74 -7.75 8.67
N ALA A 409 13.41 -8.35 9.82
CA ALA A 409 14.20 -8.22 11.04
C ALA A 409 15.60 -8.86 10.89
N ASN A 410 15.77 -9.83 9.99
CA ASN A 410 17.04 -10.53 9.76
C ASN A 410 17.79 -10.08 8.50
N VAL A 411 17.20 -9.24 7.64
CA VAL A 411 17.97 -8.52 6.61
C VAL A 411 18.91 -7.55 7.34
N ILE A 412 20.06 -8.09 7.71
CA ILE A 412 21.30 -7.36 7.97
C ILE A 412 21.55 -6.59 6.69
N THR A 413 21.70 -5.27 6.78
CA THR A 413 22.19 -4.45 5.67
C THR A 413 23.35 -5.22 5.06
N PRO A 414 23.30 -5.69 3.81
CA PRO A 414 24.53 -6.14 3.21
C PRO A 414 25.38 -4.88 3.18
N THR A 415 26.34 -4.78 4.09
CA THR A 415 27.66 -4.36 3.68
C THR A 415 27.97 -5.30 2.53
N VAL A 416 27.55 -4.92 1.33
CA VAL A 416 28.07 -5.47 0.10
C VAL A 416 29.55 -5.25 0.29
N ASP A 417 30.25 -6.30 0.67
CA ASP A 417 31.68 -6.30 0.72
C ASP A 417 32.10 -5.80 -0.66
N LYS A 418 32.60 -4.56 -0.70
CA LYS A 418 33.18 -3.94 -1.89
C LYS A 418 34.37 -4.74 -2.45
N GLN A 419 34.61 -5.96 -1.94
CA GLN A 419 35.71 -6.83 -2.27
C GLN A 419 35.42 -7.84 -3.39
N VAL A 420 34.17 -8.08 -3.83
CA VAL A 420 33.91 -9.14 -4.83
C VAL A 420 33.94 -8.67 -6.30
N LEU A 421 34.04 -7.36 -6.58
CA LEU A 421 34.15 -6.83 -7.95
C LEU A 421 35.58 -6.43 -8.40
N LYS A 422 36.63 -6.88 -7.70
CA LYS A 422 38.03 -6.77 -8.18
C LYS A 422 38.64 -8.10 -8.64
N GLY A 423 37.95 -9.23 -8.48
CA GLY A 423 38.50 -10.56 -8.79
C GLY A 423 38.37 -11.03 -10.25
N ALA A 424 37.51 -10.41 -11.06
CA ALA A 424 37.23 -10.89 -12.43
C ALA A 424 38.02 -10.15 -13.54
N ALA A 425 38.77 -9.10 -13.21
CA ALA A 425 39.59 -8.34 -14.17
C ALA A 425 41.07 -8.78 -14.23
N ALA A 426 41.49 -9.80 -13.48
CA ALA A 426 42.90 -10.24 -13.40
C ALA A 426 43.18 -11.61 -14.05
N LYS A 427 42.28 -12.14 -14.90
CA LYS A 427 42.45 -13.45 -15.54
C LYS A 427 42.38 -13.46 -17.08
N LEU A 428 42.62 -12.32 -17.71
CA LEU A 428 42.78 -12.21 -19.18
C LEU A 428 44.00 -11.36 -19.53
N SER A 429 45.18 -11.83 -19.16
CA SER A 429 46.44 -11.41 -19.78
C SER A 429 47.54 -12.45 -19.56
N GLN A 430 47.35 -13.66 -20.09
CA GLN A 430 48.48 -14.60 -20.29
C GLN A 430 48.31 -15.36 -21.61
N SER A 431 49.13 -14.98 -22.58
CA SER A 431 49.69 -15.86 -23.61
C SER A 431 50.97 -15.18 -24.16
N PRO A 432 51.88 -15.90 -24.83
CA PRO A 432 53.14 -16.29 -24.22
C PRO A 432 54.37 -15.75 -24.99
N GLY A 433 55.50 -15.68 -24.29
CA GLY A 433 56.82 -15.61 -24.90
C GLY A 433 57.47 -14.24 -24.86
N GLN A 434 58.49 -14.10 -24.02
CA GLN A 434 59.87 -14.18 -24.51
C GLN A 434 60.84 -14.15 -23.34
N THR A 435 61.59 -15.23 -23.25
CA THR A 435 62.77 -15.43 -22.43
C THR A 435 63.90 -14.55 -22.98
N LEU A 436 64.45 -13.60 -22.21
CA LEU A 436 65.91 -13.38 -22.15
C LEU A 436 66.30 -12.43 -21.00
N ARG A 437 67.01 -13.05 -20.05
CA ARG A 437 68.13 -12.58 -19.20
C ARG A 437 68.83 -11.30 -19.72
N SER A 438 69.43 -10.40 -18.95
CA SER A 438 69.87 -10.32 -17.56
C SER A 438 70.65 -9.00 -17.38
N PHE A 439 70.84 -8.59 -16.13
CA PHE A 439 72.00 -7.88 -15.54
C PHE A 439 71.96 -6.35 -15.26
N ILE A 440 72.06 -6.08 -13.95
CA ILE A 440 72.95 -5.15 -13.21
C ILE A 440 72.45 -3.73 -12.88
N ARG A 441 72.24 -3.56 -11.56
CA ARG A 441 72.64 -2.46 -10.66
C ARG A 441 72.90 -1.08 -11.29
N SER A 442 72.15 -0.10 -10.84
CA SER A 442 72.58 1.02 -9.97
C SER A 442 71.34 1.73 -9.46
#